data_AF-A0A832U4V1-F1
#
_entry.id   AF-A0A832U4V1-F1
#
_cell.length_a   1.000
_cell.length_b   1.000
_cell.length_c   1.000
_cell.angle_alpha   90.00
_cell.angle_beta   90.00
_cell.angle_gamma   90.00
#
_symmetry.space_group_name_H-M   'P 1'
#
loop_
_entity.id
_entity.type
_entity.pdbx_description
1 polymer ?
#
loop_
_entity_poly.entity_id
_entity_poly.type
_entity_poly.pdbx_seq_one_letter_code
_entity_poly.pdbx_strand_id
1 'polypeptide(L)'
;MEDISNCFKCGSKLPEGSNYCFKCGFKIKNEQIDSIYSEESSKKDSHYHHKASQKFFISGISLFNSGEYSKAISKFSKAIELKEDFAEAHYHRGQAYVKESKYEDAINDFTKAIEIDPEFKDAYFQRGNIFFERGSKERAREDYEKIIALDFEIASQLYDRLHSFMESWVANIIRNNKTTPKIETDFVNDS
;
A
#
# COMPACT_ATOMS: atom_id res chain seq x y z
N MET A 1 18.97 8.78 14.67
CA MET A 1 19.84 9.33 15.74
C MET A 1 21.18 8.67 15.52
N GLU A 2 22.29 9.39 15.48
CA GLU A 2 23.59 8.80 15.09
C GLU A 2 24.07 7.75 16.10
N ASP A 3 24.18 6.49 15.68
CA ASP A 3 24.84 5.45 16.47
C ASP A 3 26.36 5.65 16.42
N ILE A 4 26.93 6.01 17.56
CA ILE A 4 28.36 6.30 17.72
C ILE A 4 29.01 5.09 18.40
N SER A 5 29.52 4.14 17.62
CA SER A 5 30.35 3.06 18.15
C SER A 5 31.77 3.59 18.46
N ASN A 6 32.24 3.37 19.69
CA ASN A 6 33.54 3.86 20.16
C ASN A 6 34.53 2.70 20.31
N CYS A 7 35.80 2.94 19.99
CA CYS A 7 36.88 1.97 20.18
C CYS A 7 37.06 1.61 21.66
N PHE A 8 36.98 0.32 22.03
CA PHE A 8 37.17 -0.14 23.41
C PHE A 8 38.53 0.23 24.03
N LYS A 9 39.55 0.44 23.19
CA LYS A 9 40.90 0.76 23.66
C LYS A 9 41.09 2.25 23.93
N CYS A 10 40.46 3.13 23.17
CA CYS A 10 40.77 4.58 23.22
C CYS A 10 39.56 5.51 23.16
N GLY A 11 38.35 4.98 23.12
CA GLY A 11 37.10 5.73 23.14
C GLY A 11 36.78 6.53 21.88
N SER A 12 37.58 6.47 20.80
CA SER A 12 37.30 7.22 19.58
C SER A 12 36.18 6.60 18.75
N LYS A 13 35.35 7.44 18.12
CA LYS A 13 34.32 7.05 17.15
C LYS A 13 34.94 6.19 16.04
N LEU A 14 34.33 5.04 15.77
CA LEU A 14 34.68 4.15 14.68
C LEU A 14 33.82 4.52 13.46
N PRO A 15 34.36 4.39 12.23
CA PRO A 15 33.55 4.44 11.02
C PRO A 15 32.54 3.27 11.01
N GLU A 16 31.33 3.52 10.51
CA GLU A 16 30.28 2.53 10.38
C GLU A 16 30.78 1.27 9.63
N GLY A 17 30.58 0.09 10.21
CA GLY A 17 31.03 -1.19 9.65
C GLY A 17 32.55 -1.43 9.69
N SER A 18 33.35 -0.56 10.31
CA SER A 18 34.80 -0.75 10.44
C SER A 18 35.17 -1.55 11.68
N ASN A 19 35.99 -2.59 11.50
CA ASN A 19 36.62 -3.34 12.58
C ASN A 19 37.99 -2.78 13.00
N TYR A 20 38.31 -1.57 12.55
CA TYR A 20 39.64 -1.00 12.70
C TYR A 20 39.58 0.42 13.22
N CYS A 21 40.24 0.66 14.36
CA CYS A 21 40.35 1.99 14.93
C CYS A 21 41.50 2.77 14.27
N PHE A 22 41.18 3.70 13.39
CA PHE A 22 42.17 4.56 12.73
C PHE A 22 42.98 5.46 13.69
N LYS A 23 42.46 5.74 14.89
CA LYS A 23 43.18 6.53 15.91
C LYS A 23 44.29 5.77 16.64
N CYS A 24 44.03 4.53 17.06
CA CYS A 24 44.97 3.76 17.90
C CYS A 24 45.47 2.45 17.28
N GLY A 25 45.10 2.18 16.02
CA GLY A 25 45.49 0.99 15.27
C GLY A 25 44.88 -0.32 15.80
N PHE A 26 43.94 -0.25 16.74
CA PHE A 26 43.33 -1.43 17.35
C PHE A 26 42.36 -2.10 16.37
N LYS A 27 42.60 -3.38 16.08
CA LYS A 27 41.72 -4.22 15.26
C LYS A 27 40.81 -5.03 16.18
N ILE A 28 39.51 -4.84 16.03
CA ILE A 28 38.48 -5.55 16.79
C ILE A 28 38.29 -6.93 16.14
N LYS A 29 38.24 -8.00 16.94
CA LYS A 29 38.00 -9.36 16.45
C LYS A 29 36.55 -9.48 15.95
N ASN A 30 36.32 -10.10 14.79
CA ASN A 30 34.99 -10.24 14.19
C ASN A 30 33.95 -10.87 15.16
N GLU A 31 34.38 -11.79 16.04
CA GLU A 31 33.49 -12.39 17.07
C GLU A 31 32.95 -11.37 18.09
N GLN A 32 33.68 -10.28 18.36
CA GLN A 32 33.22 -9.19 19.24
C GLN A 32 32.36 -8.18 18.47
N ILE A 33 32.54 -8.10 17.15
CA ILE A 33 31.75 -7.26 16.24
C ILE A 33 30.38 -7.87 16.06
N ASP A 34 30.31 -9.18 15.88
CA ASP A 34 29.04 -9.87 15.81
C ASP A 34 28.20 -9.63 17.07
N SER A 35 28.79 -9.39 18.26
CA SER A 35 28.02 -8.99 19.47
C SER A 35 27.65 -7.50 19.57
N ILE A 36 28.37 -6.63 18.86
CA ILE A 36 28.11 -5.16 18.81
C ILE A 36 27.09 -4.84 17.70
N TYR A 37 27.11 -5.63 16.63
CA TYR A 37 26.28 -5.50 15.43
C TYR A 37 25.16 -6.57 15.37
N SER A 38 25.12 -7.56 16.28
CA SER A 38 23.99 -8.53 16.35
C SER A 38 22.70 -7.87 16.80
N GLU A 39 22.76 -6.84 17.65
CA GLU A 39 21.59 -6.02 17.93
C GLU A 39 21.15 -5.21 16.69
N GLU A 40 22.07 -4.79 15.81
CA GLU A 40 21.75 -4.07 14.55
C GLU A 40 21.11 -4.95 13.47
N SER A 41 21.35 -6.27 13.48
CA SER A 41 20.59 -7.20 12.62
C SER A 41 19.12 -7.34 13.03
N SER A 42 18.80 -6.98 14.28
CA SER A 42 17.45 -7.05 14.85
C SER A 42 16.66 -5.74 14.79
N LYS A 43 17.32 -4.64 14.41
CA LYS A 43 16.69 -3.32 14.22
C LYS A 43 17.26 -2.62 13.00
N LYS A 44 16.93 -3.14 11.82
CA LYS A 44 16.88 -2.30 10.63
C LYS A 44 15.79 -1.27 10.87
N ASP A 45 16.17 -0.02 11.13
CA ASP A 45 15.24 1.05 11.47
C ASP A 45 14.07 1.15 10.46
N SER A 46 12.91 1.66 10.91
CA SER A 46 11.71 1.85 10.09
C SER A 46 12.00 2.51 8.72
N HIS A 47 12.98 3.42 8.67
CA HIS A 47 13.45 4.04 7.43
C HIS A 47 14.06 3.04 6.42
N TYR A 48 14.88 2.09 6.89
CA TYR A 48 15.45 1.04 6.04
C TYR A 48 14.35 0.10 5.53
N HIS A 49 13.45 -0.35 6.42
CA HIS A 49 12.35 -1.24 6.04
C HIS A 49 11.41 -0.58 5.04
N HIS A 50 11.12 0.72 5.20
CA HIS A 50 10.34 1.49 4.24
C HIS A 50 11.00 1.57 2.86
N LYS A 51 12.32 1.86 2.79
CA LYS A 51 13.02 1.91 1.50
C LYS A 51 13.15 0.54 0.86
N ALA A 52 13.38 -0.50 1.66
CA ALA A 52 13.47 -1.88 1.20
C ALA A 52 12.11 -2.39 0.69
N SER A 53 11.01 -2.11 1.40
CA SER A 53 9.65 -2.48 0.98
C SER A 53 9.28 -1.80 -0.33
N GLN A 54 9.58 -0.51 -0.50
CA GLN A 54 9.41 0.20 -1.77
C GLN A 54 10.19 -0.45 -2.92
N LYS A 55 11.44 -0.87 -2.68
CA LYS A 55 12.24 -1.54 -3.71
C LYS A 55 11.61 -2.86 -4.15
N PHE A 56 11.12 -3.66 -3.20
CA PHE A 56 10.41 -4.90 -3.51
C PHE A 56 9.09 -4.61 -4.24
N PHE A 57 8.35 -3.58 -3.82
CA PHE A 57 7.12 -3.14 -4.46
C PHE A 57 7.34 -2.76 -5.93
N ILE A 58 8.30 -1.88 -6.23
CA ILE A 58 8.63 -1.47 -7.62
C ILE A 58 9.05 -2.69 -8.45
N SER A 59 9.83 -3.62 -7.88
CA SER A 59 10.18 -4.87 -8.55
C SER A 59 8.95 -5.75 -8.82
N GLY A 60 7.98 -5.79 -7.91
CA GLY A 60 6.72 -6.50 -8.08
C GLY A 60 5.87 -5.91 -9.20
N ILE A 61 5.75 -4.58 -9.27
CA ILE A 61 5.06 -3.88 -10.36
C ILE A 61 5.67 -4.21 -11.72
N SER A 62 7.01 -4.18 -11.82
CA SER A 62 7.69 -4.54 -13.07
C SER A 62 7.35 -5.97 -13.53
N LEU A 63 7.37 -6.94 -12.62
CA LEU A 63 7.06 -8.34 -12.93
C LEU A 63 5.58 -8.53 -13.28
N PHE A 64 4.69 -7.82 -12.60
CA PHE A 64 3.26 -7.83 -12.88
C PHE A 64 2.98 -7.34 -14.31
N ASN A 65 3.60 -6.22 -14.70
CA ASN A 65 3.47 -5.66 -16.05
C ASN A 65 4.05 -6.59 -17.13
N SER A 66 5.05 -7.42 -16.78
CA SER A 66 5.60 -8.46 -17.65
C SER A 66 4.77 -9.76 -17.68
N GLY A 67 3.66 -9.83 -16.94
CA GLY A 67 2.80 -11.02 -16.85
C GLY A 67 3.33 -12.13 -15.95
N GLU A 68 4.43 -11.89 -15.21
CA GLU A 68 5.05 -12.86 -14.32
C GLU A 68 4.40 -12.84 -12.93
N TYR A 69 3.09 -13.11 -12.86
CA TYR A 69 2.26 -12.88 -11.68
C TYR A 69 2.74 -13.61 -10.41
N SER A 70 3.14 -14.88 -10.51
CA SER A 70 3.69 -15.63 -9.37
C SER A 70 4.94 -14.97 -8.77
N LYS A 71 5.83 -14.45 -9.63
CA LYS A 71 7.04 -13.74 -9.17
C LYS A 71 6.68 -12.37 -8.59
N ALA A 72 5.71 -11.68 -9.19
CA ALA A 72 5.18 -10.42 -8.66
C ALA A 72 4.61 -10.61 -7.24
N ILE A 73 3.80 -11.67 -7.02
CA ILE A 73 3.27 -12.05 -5.70
C ILE A 73 4.41 -12.21 -4.70
N SER A 74 5.46 -12.96 -5.05
CA SER A 74 6.62 -13.12 -4.16
C SER A 74 7.30 -11.79 -3.81
N LYS A 75 7.38 -10.83 -4.74
CA LYS A 75 7.95 -9.51 -4.46
C LYS A 75 7.03 -8.67 -3.59
N PHE A 76 5.72 -8.66 -3.84
CA PHE A 76 4.77 -7.93 -3.01
C PHE A 76 4.72 -8.51 -1.59
N SER A 77 4.77 -9.83 -1.42
CA SER A 77 4.85 -10.45 -0.09
C SER A 77 6.09 -9.98 0.69
N LYS A 78 7.26 -9.88 0.04
CA LYS A 78 8.45 -9.31 0.69
C LYS A 78 8.29 -7.83 1.04
N ALA A 79 7.57 -7.06 0.23
CA ALA A 79 7.27 -5.67 0.56
C ALA A 79 6.38 -5.58 1.81
N ILE A 80 5.36 -6.44 1.90
CA ILE A 80 4.41 -6.52 3.02
C ILE A 80 5.08 -7.02 4.31
N GLU A 81 5.96 -8.02 4.22
CA GLU A 81 6.75 -8.53 5.36
C GLU A 81 7.60 -7.42 6.01
N LEU A 82 8.07 -6.46 5.20
CA LEU A 82 8.87 -5.33 5.67
C LEU A 82 8.02 -4.13 6.11
N LYS A 83 6.83 -3.97 5.54
CA LYS A 83 5.87 -2.91 5.85
C LYS A 83 4.46 -3.46 5.73
N GLU A 84 3.87 -3.86 6.86
CA GLU A 84 2.53 -4.49 6.87
C GLU A 84 1.43 -3.52 6.43
N ASP A 85 1.56 -2.25 6.80
CA ASP A 85 0.65 -1.13 6.48
C ASP A 85 0.92 -0.53 5.09
N PHE A 86 1.34 -1.35 4.12
CA PHE A 86 1.56 -0.93 2.74
C PHE A 86 0.36 -1.28 1.86
N ALA A 87 -0.67 -0.42 1.90
CA ALA A 87 -1.95 -0.67 1.22
C ALA A 87 -1.79 -1.01 -0.28
N GLU A 88 -0.94 -0.29 -1.01
CA GLU A 88 -0.69 -0.51 -2.43
C GLU A 88 -0.04 -1.87 -2.70
N ALA A 89 0.82 -2.35 -1.80
CA ALA A 89 1.45 -3.66 -1.95
C ALA A 89 0.41 -4.79 -1.78
N HIS A 90 -0.51 -4.67 -0.83
CA HIS A 90 -1.65 -5.59 -0.69
C HIS A 90 -2.54 -5.51 -1.94
N TYR A 91 -2.92 -4.32 -2.38
CA TYR A 91 -3.74 -4.13 -3.58
C TYR A 91 -3.13 -4.81 -4.82
N HIS A 92 -1.86 -4.56 -5.12
CA HIS A 92 -1.23 -5.13 -6.30
C HIS A 92 -0.95 -6.63 -6.18
N ARG A 93 -0.73 -7.16 -4.97
CA ARG A 93 -0.69 -8.60 -4.74
C ARG A 93 -2.06 -9.24 -4.97
N GLY A 94 -3.13 -8.59 -4.51
CA GLY A 94 -4.51 -8.99 -4.80
C GLY A 94 -4.81 -9.03 -6.30
N GLN A 95 -4.39 -8.00 -7.06
CA GLN A 95 -4.49 -8.01 -8.52
C GLN A 95 -3.73 -9.18 -9.17
N ALA A 96 -2.52 -9.48 -8.68
CA ALA A 96 -1.74 -10.61 -9.18
C ALA A 96 -2.43 -11.95 -8.88
N TYR A 97 -3.06 -12.09 -7.70
CA TYR A 97 -3.89 -13.24 -7.38
C TYR A 97 -5.11 -13.38 -8.30
N VAL A 98 -5.79 -12.28 -8.66
CA VAL A 98 -6.86 -12.31 -9.67
C VAL A 98 -6.36 -12.84 -11.01
N LYS A 99 -5.16 -12.42 -11.44
CA LYS A 99 -4.55 -12.92 -12.70
C LYS A 99 -4.21 -14.41 -12.64
N GLU A 100 -4.04 -14.98 -11.46
CA GLU A 100 -3.87 -16.42 -11.23
C GLU A 100 -5.18 -17.14 -10.87
N SER A 101 -6.34 -16.48 -10.96
CA SER A 101 -7.66 -17.00 -10.55
C SER A 101 -7.77 -17.41 -9.08
N LYS A 102 -6.91 -16.85 -8.21
CA LYS A 102 -6.90 -17.07 -6.75
C LYS A 102 -7.76 -16.02 -6.04
N TYR A 103 -9.08 -16.12 -6.23
CA TYR A 103 -10.02 -15.08 -5.85
C TYR A 103 -10.13 -14.86 -4.33
N GLU A 104 -10.04 -15.92 -3.52
CA GLU A 104 -10.05 -15.81 -2.05
C GLU A 104 -8.84 -15.03 -1.53
N ASP A 105 -7.65 -15.34 -2.03
CA ASP A 105 -6.42 -14.62 -1.67
C ASP A 105 -6.50 -13.15 -2.10
N ALA A 106 -7.05 -12.89 -3.29
CA ALA A 106 -7.28 -11.53 -3.77
C ALA A 106 -8.26 -10.75 -2.89
N ILE A 107 -9.38 -11.35 -2.48
CA ILE A 107 -10.36 -10.73 -1.58
C ILE A 107 -9.71 -10.36 -0.24
N ASN A 108 -8.88 -11.25 0.32
CA ASN A 108 -8.18 -10.99 1.57
C ASN A 108 -7.23 -9.80 1.44
N ASP A 109 -6.45 -9.75 0.37
CA ASP A 109 -5.53 -8.65 0.10
C ASP A 109 -6.25 -7.32 -0.14
N PHE A 110 -7.33 -7.31 -0.92
CA PHE A 110 -8.13 -6.10 -1.10
C PHE A 110 -8.78 -5.63 0.21
N THR A 111 -9.22 -6.58 1.05
CA THR A 111 -9.76 -6.26 2.38
C THR A 111 -8.70 -5.61 3.25
N LYS A 112 -7.48 -6.15 3.28
CA LYS A 112 -6.38 -5.58 4.05
C LYS A 112 -5.96 -4.20 3.51
N ALA A 113 -5.96 -4.00 2.20
CA ALA A 113 -5.71 -2.68 1.61
C ALA A 113 -6.76 -1.64 2.06
N ILE A 114 -8.04 -2.03 2.10
CA ILE A 114 -9.16 -1.19 2.59
C ILE A 114 -9.06 -0.92 4.10
N GLU A 115 -8.63 -1.90 4.89
CA GLU A 115 -8.41 -1.71 6.33
C GLU A 115 -7.29 -0.72 6.63
N ILE A 116 -6.25 -0.68 5.79
CA ILE A 116 -5.12 0.24 5.90
C ILE A 116 -5.50 1.63 5.37
N ASP A 117 -6.16 1.68 4.21
CA ASP A 117 -6.64 2.91 3.57
C ASP A 117 -8.14 2.77 3.22
N PRO A 118 -9.02 3.27 4.11
CA PRO A 118 -10.48 3.24 3.89
C PRO A 118 -10.96 4.07 2.70
N GLU A 119 -10.11 4.91 2.10
CA GLU A 119 -10.44 5.70 0.91
C GLU A 119 -9.92 5.07 -0.40
N PHE A 120 -9.36 3.85 -0.33
CA PHE A 120 -8.79 3.15 -1.49
C PHE A 120 -9.86 2.59 -2.43
N LYS A 121 -10.46 3.49 -3.22
CA LYS A 121 -11.55 3.21 -4.18
C LYS A 121 -11.27 2.01 -5.10
N ASP A 122 -10.04 1.88 -5.60
CA ASP A 122 -9.68 0.77 -6.50
C ASP A 122 -9.75 -0.60 -5.82
N ALA A 123 -9.40 -0.69 -4.52
CA ALA A 123 -9.48 -1.94 -3.77
C ALA A 123 -10.95 -2.37 -3.58
N TYR A 124 -11.83 -1.43 -3.24
CA TYR A 124 -13.28 -1.66 -3.23
C TYR A 124 -13.78 -2.10 -4.61
N PHE A 125 -13.34 -1.44 -5.67
CA PHE A 125 -13.80 -1.75 -7.02
C PHE A 125 -13.42 -3.18 -7.44
N GLN A 126 -12.18 -3.58 -7.22
CA GLN A 126 -11.71 -4.93 -7.57
C GLN A 126 -12.39 -6.01 -6.72
N ARG A 127 -12.53 -5.79 -5.41
CA ARG A 127 -13.21 -6.74 -4.53
C ARG A 127 -14.70 -6.88 -4.87
N GLY A 128 -15.36 -5.76 -5.16
CA GLY A 128 -16.74 -5.73 -5.62
C GLY A 128 -16.96 -6.51 -6.92
N ASN A 129 -16.06 -6.38 -7.89
CA ASN A 129 -16.12 -7.17 -9.14
C ASN A 129 -16.03 -8.67 -8.87
N ILE A 130 -15.10 -9.11 -8.01
CA ILE A 130 -14.97 -10.53 -7.66
C ILE A 130 -16.25 -11.02 -6.99
N PHE A 131 -16.82 -10.27 -6.04
CA PHE A 131 -18.09 -10.65 -5.41
C PHE A 131 -19.23 -10.74 -6.43
N PHE A 132 -19.29 -9.81 -7.38
CA PHE A 132 -20.31 -9.81 -8.43
C PHE A 132 -20.19 -11.03 -9.33
N GLU A 133 -18.99 -11.33 -9.85
CA GLU A 133 -18.71 -12.48 -10.71
C GLU A 133 -19.02 -13.81 -10.00
N ARG A 134 -18.83 -13.86 -8.68
CA ARG A 134 -19.12 -15.04 -7.84
C ARG A 134 -20.57 -15.08 -7.33
N GLY A 135 -21.43 -14.17 -7.76
CA GLY A 135 -22.86 -14.15 -7.42
C GLY A 135 -23.19 -13.58 -6.03
N SER A 136 -22.21 -13.05 -5.29
CA SER A 136 -22.40 -12.37 -4.01
C SER A 136 -22.80 -10.90 -4.22
N LYS A 137 -23.98 -10.67 -4.79
CA LYS A 137 -24.43 -9.35 -5.25
C LYS A 137 -24.53 -8.31 -4.13
N GLU A 138 -24.92 -8.73 -2.93
CA GLU A 138 -25.05 -7.85 -1.76
C GLU A 138 -23.69 -7.29 -1.34
N ARG A 139 -22.65 -8.12 -1.29
CA ARG A 139 -21.29 -7.66 -0.95
C ARG A 139 -20.69 -6.77 -2.03
N ALA A 140 -20.93 -7.11 -3.30
CA ALA A 140 -20.51 -6.26 -4.41
C ALA A 140 -21.16 -4.87 -4.32
N ARG A 141 -22.45 -4.83 -3.98
CA ARG A 141 -23.20 -3.60 -3.77
C ARG A 141 -22.57 -2.74 -2.66
N GLU A 142 -22.30 -3.33 -1.51
CA GLU A 142 -21.68 -2.61 -0.38
C GLU A 142 -20.37 -1.93 -0.80
N ASP A 143 -19.51 -2.64 -1.54
CA ASP A 143 -18.25 -2.10 -2.03
C ASP A 143 -18.47 -0.96 -3.04
N TYR A 144 -19.42 -1.10 -3.96
CA TYR A 144 -19.72 -0.04 -4.93
C TYR A 144 -20.37 1.19 -4.28
N GLU A 145 -21.24 1.01 -3.28
CA GLU A 145 -21.82 2.10 -2.51
C GLU A 145 -20.73 2.88 -1.75
N LYS A 146 -19.71 2.19 -1.24
CA LYS A 146 -18.54 2.86 -0.63
C LYS A 146 -17.79 3.73 -1.62
N ILE A 147 -17.54 3.26 -2.85
CA ILE A 147 -16.87 4.06 -3.88
C ILE A 147 -17.67 5.33 -4.19
N ILE A 148 -18.99 5.21 -4.36
CA ILE A 148 -19.86 6.37 -4.66
C ILE A 148 -19.89 7.37 -3.50
N ALA A 149 -19.84 6.89 -2.26
CA ALA A 149 -19.75 7.75 -1.09
C ALA A 149 -18.42 8.50 -1.00
N LEU A 150 -17.31 7.88 -1.43
CA LEU A 150 -15.97 8.48 -1.48
C LEU A 150 -15.79 9.42 -2.68
N ASP A 151 -16.45 9.12 -3.80
CA ASP A 151 -16.35 9.85 -5.05
C ASP A 151 -17.65 9.80 -5.82
N PHE A 152 -18.43 10.87 -5.65
CA PHE A 152 -19.72 10.93 -6.29
C PHE A 152 -19.63 11.04 -7.83
N GLU A 153 -18.53 11.57 -8.39
CA GLU A 153 -18.38 11.70 -9.84
C GLU A 153 -18.17 10.33 -10.52
N ILE A 154 -17.54 9.38 -9.82
CA ILE A 154 -17.37 7.99 -10.28
C ILE A 154 -18.71 7.27 -10.49
N ALA A 155 -19.80 7.71 -9.84
CA ALA A 155 -21.12 7.11 -10.03
C ALA A 155 -21.54 7.03 -11.51
N SER A 156 -21.14 8.01 -12.33
CA SER A 156 -21.41 8.02 -13.77
C SER A 156 -20.60 6.96 -14.54
N GLN A 157 -19.38 6.64 -14.09
CA GLN A 157 -18.50 5.64 -14.73
C GLN A 157 -18.89 4.22 -14.36
N LEU A 158 -19.39 4.01 -13.13
CA LEU A 158 -19.90 2.73 -12.67
C LEU A 158 -21.35 2.46 -13.14
N TYR A 159 -22.04 3.47 -13.66
CA TYR A 159 -23.43 3.41 -14.08
C TYR A 159 -23.76 2.20 -14.98
N ASP A 160 -22.97 1.97 -16.03
CA ASP A 160 -23.19 0.85 -16.97
C ASP A 160 -22.95 -0.52 -16.33
N ARG A 161 -22.05 -0.61 -15.34
CA ARG A 161 -21.75 -1.84 -14.59
C ARG A 161 -22.78 -2.14 -13.50
N LEU A 162 -23.38 -1.09 -12.94
CA LEU A 162 -24.38 -1.16 -11.86
C LEU A 162 -25.83 -1.24 -12.40
N HIS A 163 -26.03 -1.05 -13.71
CA HIS A 163 -27.33 -0.87 -14.35
C HIS A 163 -28.31 -2.03 -14.09
N SER A 164 -27.85 -3.28 -14.03
CA SER A 164 -28.75 -4.41 -13.75
C SER A 164 -29.29 -4.47 -12.31
N PHE A 165 -28.69 -3.76 -11.35
CA PHE A 165 -28.97 -3.95 -9.92
C PHE A 165 -29.33 -2.66 -9.17
N MET A 166 -28.90 -1.49 -9.65
CA MET A 166 -29.00 -0.22 -8.91
C MET A 166 -29.80 0.88 -9.61
N GLU A 167 -30.60 0.57 -10.65
CA GLU A 167 -31.30 1.58 -11.44
C GLU A 167 -32.07 2.60 -10.58
N SER A 168 -32.81 2.13 -9.57
CA SER A 168 -33.64 3.01 -8.75
C SER A 168 -32.81 3.92 -7.82
N TRP A 169 -31.70 3.43 -7.28
CA TRP A 169 -30.90 4.16 -6.30
C TRP A 169 -29.88 5.10 -6.97
N VAL A 170 -29.12 4.61 -7.96
CA VAL A 170 -28.16 5.44 -8.70
C VAL A 170 -28.90 6.54 -9.47
N ALA A 171 -30.05 6.25 -10.08
CA ALA A 171 -30.86 7.29 -10.71
C ALA A 171 -31.37 8.32 -9.70
N ASN A 172 -31.67 7.93 -8.46
CA ASN A 172 -32.09 8.85 -7.40
C ASN A 172 -30.93 9.75 -6.95
N ILE A 173 -29.73 9.20 -6.76
CA ILE A 173 -28.56 10.00 -6.38
C ILE A 173 -28.14 10.95 -7.52
N ILE A 174 -28.04 10.48 -8.77
CA ILE A 174 -27.74 11.34 -9.92
C ILE A 174 -28.79 12.45 -10.06
N ARG A 175 -30.08 12.13 -9.85
CA ARG A 175 -31.18 13.10 -9.93
C ARG A 175 -31.10 14.15 -8.82
N ASN A 176 -30.74 13.77 -7.60
CA ASN A 176 -30.69 14.67 -6.45
C ASN A 176 -29.40 15.50 -6.36
N ASN A 177 -28.26 14.97 -6.86
CA ASN A 177 -26.99 15.71 -6.86
C ASN A 177 -26.79 16.58 -8.11
N LYS A 178 -27.68 16.53 -9.11
CA LYS A 178 -27.77 17.56 -10.18
C LYS A 178 -28.32 18.90 -9.66
N THR A 179 -28.70 18.99 -8.38
CA THR A 179 -29.14 20.21 -7.72
C THR A 179 -28.35 20.37 -6.41
N THR A 180 -27.21 21.06 -6.37
CA THR A 180 -27.05 22.45 -5.88
C THR A 180 -25.56 22.74 -5.59
N PRO A 181 -25.07 24.00 -5.49
CA PRO A 181 -25.63 25.30 -5.89
C PRO A 181 -24.82 25.97 -7.02
N LYS A 182 -25.42 26.97 -7.67
CA LYS A 182 -24.66 27.97 -8.43
C LYS A 182 -23.67 28.61 -7.47
N ILE A 183 -22.41 28.69 -7.89
CA ILE A 183 -21.38 29.52 -7.30
C ILE A 183 -21.99 30.92 -7.13
N GLU A 184 -22.17 31.36 -5.89
CA GLU A 184 -22.37 32.78 -5.58
C GLU A 184 -21.15 33.52 -6.10
N THR A 185 -21.31 34.24 -7.20
CA THR A 185 -20.36 35.27 -7.60
C THR A 185 -20.60 36.48 -6.72
N ASP A 186 -20.14 36.41 -5.48
CA ASP A 186 -19.87 37.60 -4.68
C ASP A 186 -18.51 38.15 -5.09
N PHE A 187 -18.49 38.87 -6.22
CA PHE A 187 -17.57 39.98 -6.35
C PHE A 187 -18.30 41.23 -5.91
N VAL A 188 -18.04 41.57 -4.65
CA VAL A 188 -18.12 42.93 -4.13
C VAL A 188 -17.46 43.88 -5.13
N ASN A 189 -18.20 44.90 -5.55
CA ASN A 189 -17.62 46.20 -5.90
C ASN A 189 -18.62 47.28 -5.52
N ASP A 190 -18.59 47.65 -4.24
CA ASP A 190 -18.91 49.00 -3.81
C ASP A 190 -17.74 49.91 -4.23
N SER A 191 -18.02 50.86 -5.12
CA SER A 191 -17.52 52.26 -5.20
C SER A 191 -17.73 52.82 -6.60
#